data_AF-A0A3C0TSD1-F1
#
_entry.id   AF-A0A3C0TSD1-F1
#
_cell.length_a   1.000
_cell.length_b   1.000
_cell.length_c   1.000
_cell.angle_alpha   90.00
_cell.angle_beta   90.00
_cell.angle_gamma   90.00
#
_symmetry.space_group_name_H-M   'P 1'
#
loop_
_entity.id
_entity.type
_entity.pdbx_description
1 polymer ?
#
loop_
_entity_poly.entity_id
_entity_poly.type
_entity_poly.pdbx_seq_one_letter_code
_entity_poly.pdbx_strand_id
1 'polypeptide(L)'
;FFQPFGFNAAITRPGEDPFTVENTFENICARGLIICGSPDTVNRKLEKLFSDIPCDYFWTMTYQELIPQKNLMRHLELLTHKVLPNFTSKIK
;
A
#
# COMPACT_ATOMS: atom_id res chain seq x y z
N PHE A 1 -4.09 17.86 -8.59
CA PHE A 1 -4.13 19.05 -7.72
C PHE A 1 -2.74 19.39 -7.15
N PHE A 2 -2.04 18.47 -6.48
CA PHE A 2 -0.75 18.76 -5.82
C PHE A 2 0.51 18.74 -6.71
N GLN A 3 0.42 18.18 -7.93
CA GLN A 3 1.56 18.02 -8.84
C GLN A 3 2.36 19.31 -9.13
N PRO A 4 1.74 20.49 -9.38
CA PRO A 4 2.49 21.73 -9.64
C PRO A 4 3.33 22.22 -8.44
N PHE A 5 3.05 21.74 -7.23
CA PHE A 5 3.75 22.11 -6.01
C PHE A 5 4.91 21.17 -5.67
N GLY A 6 5.32 20.29 -6.60
CA GLY A 6 6.47 19.39 -6.43
C GLY A 6 6.20 18.14 -5.59
N PHE A 7 4.96 17.88 -5.18
CA PHE A 7 4.59 16.71 -4.36
C PHE A 7 4.88 15.36 -5.04
N ASN A 8 4.98 15.34 -6.37
CA ASN A 8 5.32 14.13 -7.11
C ASN A 8 6.76 13.67 -6.90
N ALA A 9 7.62 14.49 -6.28
CA ALA A 9 8.94 14.07 -5.81
C ALA A 9 8.86 12.82 -4.91
N ALA A 10 7.80 12.66 -4.12
CA ALA A 10 7.60 11.51 -3.25
C ALA A 10 7.39 10.17 -4.00
N ILE A 11 7.01 10.22 -5.28
CA ILE A 11 6.75 9.03 -6.11
C ILE A 11 7.77 8.85 -7.25
N THR A 12 8.77 9.73 -7.31
CA THR A 12 9.80 9.79 -8.34
C THR A 12 10.92 8.80 -8.03
N ARG A 13 11.35 8.01 -9.01
CA ARG A 13 12.48 7.09 -8.88
C ARG A 13 13.80 7.79 -9.25
N PRO A 14 14.96 7.24 -8.85
CA PRO A 14 16.25 7.76 -9.28
C PRO A 14 16.31 7.89 -10.82
N GLY A 15 16.60 9.09 -11.31
CA GLY A 15 16.72 9.40 -12.73
C GLY A 15 15.45 9.90 -13.42
N GLU A 16 14.31 9.99 -12.73
CA GLU A 16 13.06 10.56 -13.28
C GLU A 16 12.91 12.05 -12.93
N ASP A 17 12.17 12.80 -13.76
CA ASP A 17 11.81 14.19 -13.48
C ASP A 17 10.49 14.27 -12.67
N PRO A 18 10.52 14.79 -11.43
CA PRO A 18 9.35 14.86 -10.56
C PRO A 18 8.17 15.66 -11.12
N PHE A 19 8.40 16.57 -12.08
CA PHE A 19 7.31 17.34 -12.70
C PHE A 19 6.56 16.54 -13.79
N THR A 20 7.17 15.48 -14.30
CA THR A 20 6.62 14.65 -15.39
C THR A 20 5.99 13.35 -14.90
N VAL A 21 6.34 12.87 -13.69
CA VAL A 21 5.75 11.64 -13.15
C VAL A 21 4.27 11.87 -12.86
N GLU A 22 3.40 11.07 -13.46
CA GLU A 22 1.96 11.15 -13.22
C GLU A 22 1.58 10.61 -11.84
N ASN A 23 0.78 11.35 -11.07
CA ASN A 23 0.35 10.95 -9.74
C ASN A 23 -1.03 10.28 -9.76
N THR A 24 -1.20 9.29 -10.64
CA THR A 24 -2.42 8.48 -10.74
C THR A 24 -2.36 7.30 -9.78
N PHE A 25 -3.52 6.82 -9.34
CA PHE A 25 -3.59 5.66 -8.45
C PHE A 25 -2.89 4.44 -9.07
N GLU A 26 -3.10 4.20 -10.36
CA GLU A 26 -2.50 3.12 -11.13
C GLU A 26 -0.98 3.20 -11.12
N ASN A 27 -0.41 4.39 -11.32
CA ASN A 27 1.03 4.58 -11.30
C ASN A 27 1.61 4.37 -9.89
N ILE A 28 0.96 4.90 -8.85
CA ILE A 28 1.38 4.71 -7.45
C ILE A 28 1.35 3.20 -7.09
N CYS A 29 0.30 2.49 -7.53
CA CYS A 29 0.19 1.04 -7.34
C CYS A 29 1.26 0.26 -8.11
N ALA A 30 1.51 0.58 -9.37
CA ALA A 30 2.55 -0.05 -10.19
C ALA A 30 3.96 0.18 -9.63
N ARG A 31 4.15 1.31 -8.95
CA ARG A 31 5.40 1.66 -8.28
C ARG A 31 5.62 0.95 -6.94
N GLY A 32 4.60 0.26 -6.41
CA GLY A 32 4.68 -0.46 -5.15
C GLY A 32 4.48 0.41 -3.90
N LEU A 33 4.02 1.66 -4.07
CA LEU A 33 3.84 2.60 -2.96
C LEU A 33 2.50 2.43 -2.23
N ILE A 34 1.59 1.62 -2.78
CA ILE A 34 0.31 1.23 -2.18
C ILE A 34 0.12 -0.29 -2.25
N ILE A 35 -0.32 -0.88 -1.14
CA ILE A 35 -0.72 -2.28 -1.06
C ILE A 35 -2.25 -2.34 -1.09
N CYS A 36 -2.80 -2.70 -2.23
CA CYS A 36 -4.25 -2.85 -2.44
C CYS A 36 -4.55 -4.02 -3.38
N GLY A 37 -5.79 -4.53 -3.31
CA GLY A 37 -6.31 -5.61 -4.15
C GLY A 37 -7.28 -6.52 -3.40
N SER A 38 -7.47 -7.72 -3.94
CA SER A 38 -8.15 -8.80 -3.22
C SER A 38 -7.29 -9.29 -2.03
N PRO A 39 -7.86 -10.05 -1.08
CA PRO A 39 -7.07 -10.65 0.00
C PRO A 39 -5.88 -11.48 -0.52
N ASP A 40 -6.06 -12.26 -1.59
CA ASP A 40 -4.98 -13.03 -2.20
C ASP A 40 -3.84 -12.14 -2.73
N THR A 41 -4.19 -11.08 -3.47
CA THR A 41 -3.20 -10.12 -3.97
C THR A 41 -2.45 -9.43 -2.84
N VAL A 42 -3.13 -9.06 -1.76
CA VAL A 42 -2.51 -8.40 -0.60
C VAL A 42 -1.58 -9.37 0.12
N ASN A 43 -1.97 -10.63 0.33
CA ASN A 43 -1.09 -11.63 0.95
C ASN A 43 0.20 -11.81 0.16
N ARG A 44 0.13 -11.99 -1.17
CA ARG A 44 1.33 -12.12 -2.01
C ARG A 44 2.22 -10.89 -1.98
N LYS A 45 1.63 -9.68 -1.92
CA LYS A 45 2.40 -8.43 -1.79
C LYS A 45 3.11 -8.33 -0.44
N LEU A 46 2.45 -8.69 0.66
CA LEU A 46 3.04 -8.67 2.00
C LEU A 46 4.12 -9.74 2.16
N GLU A 47 3.90 -10.95 1.65
CA GLU A 47 4.90 -12.02 1.63
C GLU A 47 6.18 -11.58 0.92
N LYS A 48 6.03 -10.97 -0.27
CA LYS A 48 7.17 -10.39 -0.98
C LYS A 48 7.84 -9.28 -0.18
N LEU A 49 7.06 -8.34 0.38
CA LEU A 49 7.60 -7.21 1.14
C LEU A 49 8.42 -7.68 2.35
N PHE A 50 7.92 -8.61 3.14
CA PHE A 50 8.63 -9.10 4.32
C PHE A 50 9.84 -9.97 3.98
N SER A 51 9.85 -10.60 2.81
CA SER A 51 11.03 -11.29 2.29
C SER A 51 12.12 -10.31 1.85
N ASP A 52 11.73 -9.21 1.18
CA ASP A 52 12.67 -8.19 0.70
C ASP A 52 13.18 -7.29 1.85
N ILE A 53 12.31 -7.02 2.84
CA ILE A 53 12.57 -6.11 3.96
C ILE A 53 12.07 -6.76 5.26
N PRO A 54 12.89 -7.61 5.90
CA PRO A 54 12.55 -8.20 7.19
C PRO A 54 12.30 -7.12 8.25
N CYS A 55 11.19 -7.22 8.96
CA CYS A 55 10.81 -6.27 10.01
C CYS A 55 10.20 -7.00 11.22
N ASP A 56 10.43 -6.48 12.43
CA ASP A 56 9.77 -6.99 13.65
C ASP A 56 8.33 -6.49 13.79
N TYR A 57 8.07 -5.28 13.29
CA TYR A 57 6.77 -4.61 13.38
C TYR A 57 6.36 -4.05 12.03
N PHE A 58 5.14 -4.37 11.63
CA PHE A 58 4.52 -3.82 10.43
C PHE A 58 3.24 -3.06 10.81
N TRP A 59 3.17 -1.79 10.44
CA TRP A 59 2.00 -0.95 10.68
C TRP A 59 1.27 -0.67 9.36
N THR A 60 0.01 -1.09 9.30
CA THR A 60 -0.91 -0.74 8.22
C THR A 60 -1.60 0.60 8.46
N MET A 61 -1.30 1.60 7.63
CA MET A 61 -2.11 2.82 7.52
C MET A 61 -3.13 2.65 6.39
N THR A 62 -4.41 2.80 6.72
CA THR A 62 -5.52 2.71 5.75
C THR A 62 -6.12 4.10 5.55
N TYR A 63 -6.45 4.45 4.32
CA TYR A 63 -7.19 5.69 4.05
C TYR A 63 -8.61 5.54 4.61
N GLN A 64 -9.03 6.47 5.47
CA GLN A 64 -10.31 6.37 6.20
C GLN A 64 -11.31 7.48 5.87
N GLU A 65 -10.86 8.57 5.23
CA GLU A 65 -11.62 9.83 5.14
C GLU A 65 -12.98 9.70 4.43
N LEU A 66 -13.01 9.81 3.11
CA LEU A 66 -14.25 9.86 2.32
C LEU A 66 -14.75 8.46 1.92
N ILE A 67 -14.24 7.40 2.54
CA ILE A 67 -14.66 6.04 2.23
C ILE A 67 -15.99 5.76 2.95
N PRO A 68 -17.04 5.30 2.24
CA PRO A 68 -18.29 4.92 2.88
C PRO A 68 -18.03 3.92 4.01
N GLN A 69 -18.59 4.19 5.19
CA GLN A 69 -18.35 3.40 6.40
C GLN A 69 -18.49 1.89 6.16
N LYS A 70 -19.56 1.45 5.46
CA LYS A 70 -19.79 0.04 5.14
C LYS A 70 -18.63 -0.60 4.39
N ASN A 71 -18.01 0.13 3.46
CA ASN A 71 -16.88 -0.34 2.68
C ASN A 71 -15.63 -0.43 3.56
N LEU A 72 -15.42 0.53 4.45
CA LEU A 72 -14.32 0.51 5.42
C LEU A 72 -14.47 -0.67 6.41
N MET A 73 -15.67 -0.92 6.91
CA MET A 73 -15.93 -2.09 7.78
C MET A 73 -15.66 -3.40 7.06
N ARG A 74 -16.08 -3.53 5.80
CA ARG A 74 -15.77 -4.72 4.98
C ARG A 74 -14.26 -4.85 4.74
N HIS A 75 -13.57 -3.75 4.50
CA HIS A 75 -12.11 -3.75 4.38
C HIS A 75 -11.44 -4.27 5.67
N LEU A 76 -11.83 -3.76 6.83
CA LEU A 76 -11.30 -4.19 8.13
C LEU A 76 -11.60 -5.67 8.42
N GLU A 77 -12.80 -6.14 8.10
CA GLU A 77 -13.16 -7.56 8.21
C GLU A 77 -12.25 -8.45 7.37
N LEU A 78 -12.04 -8.09 6.09
CA LEU A 78 -11.16 -8.84 5.19
C LEU A 78 -9.70 -8.82 5.65
N LEU A 79 -9.20 -7.65 6.06
CA LEU A 79 -7.83 -7.50 6.56
C LEU A 79 -7.62 -8.39 7.80
N THR A 80 -8.56 -8.34 8.75
CA THR A 80 -8.48 -9.08 10.02
C THR A 80 -8.61 -10.58 9.84
N HIS A 81 -9.49 -11.06 8.95
CA HIS A 81 -9.80 -12.49 8.85
C HIS A 81 -9.08 -13.21 7.70
N LYS A 82 -8.60 -12.50 6.68
CA LYS A 82 -8.05 -13.11 5.45
C LYS A 82 -6.60 -12.73 5.15
N VAL A 83 -6.04 -11.73 5.83
CA VAL A 83 -4.68 -11.24 5.56
C VAL A 83 -3.80 -11.35 6.79
N LEU A 84 -4.07 -10.56 7.84
CA LEU A 84 -3.20 -10.48 9.01
C LEU A 84 -2.91 -11.84 9.70
N PRO A 85 -3.86 -12.80 9.79
CA PRO A 85 -3.59 -14.10 10.41
C PRO A 85 -2.42 -14.87 9.76
N ASN A 86 -2.15 -14.64 8.47
CA ASN A 86 -1.09 -15.31 7.73
C ASN A 86 0.32 -14.79 8.07
N PHE A 87 0.42 -13.69 8.83
CA PHE A 87 1.69 -13.03 9.19
C PHE A 87 1.87 -12.90 10.72
N THR A 88 1.34 -13.85 11.49
CA THR A 88 1.30 -13.80 12.97
C THR A 88 2.48 -14.47 13.67
N SER A 89 3.16 -15.40 13.01
CA SER A 89 4.41 -15.96 13.50
C SER A 89 5.53 -14.93 13.33
N LYS A 90 6.54 -14.92 14.22
CA LYS A 90 7.77 -14.12 14.03
C LYS A 90 8.18 -14.22 12.56
N ILE A 91 8.27 -13.07 11.88
CA ILE A 91 8.94 -12.97 10.59
C ILE A 91 10.35 -13.52 10.87
N LYS A 92 10.62 -14.73 10.37
CA LYS A 92 11.86 -15.46 10.66
C LYS A 92 13.01 -14.90 9.85
#